data_AF-A0A353F6F1-F1
#
_entry.id   AF-A0A353F6F1-F1
#
_cell.length_a   1.000
_cell.length_b   1.000
_cell.length_c   1.000
_cell.angle_alpha   90.00
_cell.angle_beta   90.00
_cell.angle_gamma   90.00
#
_symmetry.space_group_name_H-M   'P 1'
#
loop_
_entity.id
_entity.type
_entity.pdbx_description
1 polymer ?
#
loop_
_entity_poly.entity_id
_entity_poly.type
_entity_poly.pdbx_seq_one_letter_code
_entity_poly.pdbx_strand_id
1 'polypeptide(L)'
;MQQICNSKSAILSLLALVSLPSPAREFDLLYGHHEIQTDYDPVDGWSLVVSYNLNDDFNDRTQIRRLNADQTTLIAPPHAKGVLPNGFSFLADPGETVWVLPQGFDTANHFLGMRVIADAGIFQTRVGNNYSNIGRGTISFSLKSATGSGPDRGGHFAHWESLSLGGSEVYLSSRDGIDESDEIPTLPAGAHSHFNWAFSKPGNYFLEFEVASRLRAGGTETSHRETFHFQVPHSGELTQINASLCFHDKDWALNLRDPENGVLYGLRRALVVIPDSNVGGGFSCPCSFDAIGSDLPDHVGLTATLAQSGASSVLTGPVSLRLIEHIGPGEVAFGSHFQTADGLTDTDLIDLTSPTTGTLDFTEPGIHTLAFQPIHSTASKVDPLIIRCLAGLGLQHSFADWADSYERAYSLPVGSLKDPSGDWNGDGSIHQMEFLLDAAGADPVRGNPDLPNFLPRYNQESQRFTFFRDLTKDPLDDASPNLLLSYSTDLEKWKTLGPKNRGRPLEYAESGAEEGNAVSPFLRRSLLLSPAPPKSFFRLKVE
;
A
#
# COMPACT_ATOMS: atom_id res chain seq x y z
N MET A 1 30.70 -64.92 -5.91
CA MET A 1 29.40 -64.22 -5.85
C MET A 1 29.46 -63.24 -4.69
N GLN A 2 29.83 -62.00 -4.97
CA GLN A 2 29.79 -60.87 -4.04
C GLN A 2 29.46 -59.67 -4.92
N GLN A 3 28.27 -59.09 -4.73
CA GLN A 3 27.81 -57.90 -5.43
C GLN A 3 27.66 -56.81 -4.36
N ILE A 4 28.62 -55.89 -4.37
CA ILE A 4 28.65 -54.72 -3.50
C ILE A 4 27.83 -53.64 -4.21
N CYS A 5 26.74 -53.20 -3.57
CA CYS A 5 25.91 -52.09 -4.03
C CYS A 5 26.63 -50.77 -3.77
N ASN A 6 26.88 -49.99 -4.83
CA ASN A 6 27.30 -48.60 -4.75
C ASN A 6 26.09 -47.71 -4.48
N SER A 7 26.04 -47.06 -3.32
CA SER A 7 25.13 -45.96 -3.01
C SER A 7 25.54 -44.71 -3.79
N LYS A 8 24.73 -44.29 -4.77
CA LYS A 8 24.82 -42.96 -5.37
C LYS A 8 24.08 -41.98 -4.46
N SER A 9 24.83 -41.09 -3.81
CA SER A 9 24.28 -39.89 -3.16
C SER A 9 23.71 -38.98 -4.24
N ALA A 10 22.38 -38.81 -4.25
CA ALA A 10 21.73 -37.77 -5.03
C ALA A 10 21.92 -36.44 -4.30
N ILE A 11 22.70 -35.54 -4.91
CA ILE A 11 22.77 -34.14 -4.51
C ILE A 11 21.41 -33.53 -4.89
N LEU A 12 20.55 -33.28 -3.91
CA LEU A 12 19.37 -32.43 -4.08
C LEU A 12 19.87 -31.00 -4.28
N SER A 13 19.92 -30.54 -5.52
CA SER A 13 20.06 -29.12 -5.82
C SER A 13 18.78 -28.42 -5.37
N LEU A 14 18.89 -27.58 -4.34
CA LEU A 14 17.90 -26.55 -4.04
C LEU A 14 17.74 -25.70 -5.32
N LEU A 15 16.64 -25.87 -6.06
CA LEU A 15 16.23 -24.82 -6.98
C LEU A 15 15.80 -23.65 -6.10
N ALA A 16 16.62 -22.61 -6.05
CA ALA A 16 16.13 -21.30 -5.68
C ALA A 16 14.95 -20.98 -6.63
N LEU A 17 13.76 -20.80 -6.07
CA LEU A 17 12.67 -20.12 -6.74
C LEU A 17 13.21 -18.75 -7.12
N VAL A 18 13.64 -18.62 -8.38
CA VAL A 18 13.90 -17.32 -8.98
C VAL A 18 12.55 -16.62 -8.95
N SER A 19 12.39 -15.61 -8.08
CA SER A 19 11.22 -14.74 -8.17
C SER A 19 11.24 -14.17 -9.58
N LEU A 20 10.25 -14.53 -10.39
CA LEU A 20 10.04 -13.87 -11.67
C LEU A 20 9.93 -12.37 -11.36
N PRO A 21 10.61 -11.48 -12.11
CA PRO A 21 10.33 -10.07 -11.99
C PRO A 21 8.83 -9.88 -12.24
N SER A 22 8.12 -9.35 -11.25
CA SER A 22 6.71 -9.02 -11.40
C SER A 22 6.58 -8.15 -12.65
N PRO A 23 5.72 -8.49 -13.64
CA PRO A 23 5.48 -7.59 -14.76
C PRO A 23 5.05 -6.23 -14.22
N ALA A 24 5.39 -5.16 -14.94
CA ALA A 24 5.09 -3.80 -14.52
C ALA A 24 3.59 -3.69 -14.17
N ARG A 25 3.30 -3.41 -12.89
CA ARG A 25 1.94 -3.26 -12.35
C ARG A 25 1.25 -2.14 -13.13
N GLU A 26 0.15 -2.46 -13.79
CA GLU A 26 -0.58 -1.47 -14.58
C GLU A 26 -1.60 -0.72 -13.72
N PHE A 27 -2.28 -1.43 -12.80
CA PHE A 27 -3.34 -0.88 -11.95
C PHE A 27 -3.18 -1.27 -10.49
N ASP A 28 -3.28 -0.27 -9.60
CA ASP A 28 -3.37 -0.44 -8.14
C ASP A 28 -4.72 0.09 -7.67
N LEU A 29 -5.69 -0.80 -7.51
CA LEU A 29 -7.07 -0.45 -7.18
C LEU A 29 -7.22 -0.33 -5.66
N LEU A 30 -7.81 0.76 -5.18
CA LEU A 30 -8.07 1.00 -3.75
C LEU A 30 -9.53 0.86 -3.35
N TYR A 31 -10.46 1.12 -4.28
CA TYR A 31 -11.90 1.12 -4.03
C TYR A 31 -12.66 0.98 -5.35
N GLY A 32 -13.94 0.63 -5.27
CA GLY A 32 -14.83 0.53 -6.41
C GLY A 32 -15.46 -0.84 -6.59
N HIS A 33 -16.36 -0.95 -7.58
CA HIS A 33 -17.09 -2.18 -7.88
C HIS A 33 -16.31 -2.99 -8.91
N HIS A 34 -15.67 -4.07 -8.45
CA HIS A 34 -14.85 -4.95 -9.26
C HIS A 34 -15.27 -6.39 -9.06
N GLU A 35 -14.93 -7.25 -10.00
CA GLU A 35 -15.25 -8.68 -9.93
C GLU A 35 -14.00 -9.51 -10.21
N ILE A 36 -13.86 -10.62 -9.49
CA ILE A 36 -13.11 -11.78 -9.98
C ILE A 36 -14.00 -12.45 -11.04
N GLN A 37 -13.73 -12.17 -12.31
CA GLN A 37 -14.55 -12.64 -13.42
C GLN A 37 -13.96 -13.88 -14.05
N THR A 38 -14.81 -14.88 -14.22
CA THR A 38 -14.56 -16.10 -14.99
C THR A 38 -15.30 -16.04 -16.30
N ASP A 39 -14.59 -16.02 -17.41
CA ASP A 39 -15.13 -16.20 -18.75
C ASP A 39 -14.87 -17.64 -19.23
N TYR A 40 -15.82 -18.20 -19.97
CA TYR A 40 -15.59 -19.41 -20.75
C TYR A 40 -16.24 -19.29 -22.13
N ASP A 41 -15.42 -19.47 -23.16
CA ASP A 41 -15.85 -19.62 -24.54
C ASP A 41 -15.42 -21.01 -25.08
N PRO A 42 -16.27 -21.73 -25.83
CA PRO A 42 -15.92 -23.05 -26.37
C PRO A 42 -14.72 -23.06 -27.33
N VAL A 43 -14.38 -21.91 -27.94
CA VAL A 43 -13.26 -21.74 -28.87
C VAL A 43 -12.03 -21.21 -28.14
N ASP A 44 -12.19 -20.13 -27.37
CA ASP A 44 -11.06 -19.44 -26.73
C ASP A 44 -10.67 -20.05 -25.37
N GLY A 45 -11.57 -20.84 -24.77
CA GLY A 45 -11.35 -21.49 -23.48
C GLY A 45 -11.66 -20.60 -22.28
N TRP A 46 -10.97 -20.87 -21.16
CA TRP A 46 -11.15 -20.14 -19.91
C TRP A 46 -10.34 -18.84 -19.89
N SER A 47 -10.87 -17.84 -19.19
CA SER A 47 -10.12 -16.65 -18.76
C SER A 47 -10.57 -16.24 -17.36
N LEU A 48 -9.61 -16.01 -16.46
CA LEU A 48 -9.82 -15.44 -15.13
C LEU A 48 -9.17 -14.07 -15.06
N VAL A 49 -9.95 -13.05 -14.72
CA VAL A 49 -9.50 -11.64 -14.78
C VAL A 49 -10.15 -10.82 -13.67
N VAL A 50 -9.56 -9.67 -13.36
CA VAL A 50 -10.28 -8.61 -12.64
C VAL A 50 -11.14 -7.87 -13.65
N SER A 51 -12.38 -7.53 -13.31
CA SER A 51 -13.25 -6.79 -14.23
C SER A 51 -14.08 -5.71 -13.55
N TYR A 52 -14.61 -4.80 -14.36
CA TYR A 52 -15.61 -3.81 -13.95
C TYR A 52 -16.51 -3.47 -15.15
N ASN A 53 -17.66 -2.84 -14.88
CA ASN A 53 -18.60 -2.42 -15.91
C ASN A 53 -18.61 -0.88 -16.08
N LEU A 54 -18.49 -0.39 -17.32
CA LEU A 54 -18.46 1.07 -17.59
C LEU A 54 -19.77 1.79 -17.26
N ASN A 55 -20.86 1.08 -17.08
CA ASN A 55 -22.16 1.63 -16.73
C ASN A 55 -22.61 1.22 -15.32
N ASP A 56 -21.77 0.48 -14.57
CA ASP A 56 -22.10 -0.14 -13.28
C ASP A 56 -23.33 -1.09 -13.35
N ASP A 57 -23.73 -1.53 -14.55
CA ASP A 57 -24.82 -2.50 -14.76
C ASP A 57 -24.23 -3.85 -15.14
N PHE A 58 -24.29 -4.80 -14.22
CA PHE A 58 -23.71 -6.14 -14.38
C PHE A 58 -24.69 -7.16 -14.99
N ASN A 59 -25.91 -6.76 -15.33
CA ASN A 59 -26.98 -7.68 -15.76
C ASN A 59 -26.99 -7.99 -17.25
N ASP A 60 -26.42 -7.14 -18.11
CA ASP A 60 -26.61 -7.20 -19.56
C ASP A 60 -25.43 -7.84 -20.33
N ARG A 61 -24.34 -8.17 -19.63
CA ARG A 61 -23.06 -8.67 -20.19
C ARG A 61 -22.39 -7.73 -21.20
N THR A 62 -22.76 -6.45 -21.23
CA THR A 62 -22.15 -5.45 -22.10
C THR A 62 -21.20 -4.57 -21.29
N GLN A 63 -20.38 -3.78 -21.99
CA GLN A 63 -19.51 -2.77 -21.40
C GLN A 63 -18.57 -3.28 -20.29
N ILE A 64 -18.24 -4.57 -20.34
CA ILE A 64 -17.29 -5.21 -19.44
C ILE A 64 -15.89 -4.80 -19.86
N ARG A 65 -15.10 -4.36 -18.89
CA ARG A 65 -13.66 -4.17 -19.04
C ARG A 65 -12.96 -5.22 -18.20
N ARG A 66 -12.00 -5.90 -18.83
CA ARG A 66 -11.19 -6.97 -18.24
C ARG A 66 -9.77 -6.45 -18.06
N LEU A 67 -9.22 -6.68 -16.89
CA LEU A 67 -7.87 -6.35 -16.49
C LEU A 67 -7.15 -7.65 -16.16
N ASN A 68 -5.95 -7.84 -16.69
CA ASN A 68 -5.19 -9.05 -16.42
C ASN A 68 -4.85 -9.11 -14.92
N ALA A 69 -4.99 -10.30 -14.33
CA ALA A 69 -4.81 -10.49 -12.90
C ALA A 69 -3.37 -10.20 -12.45
N ASP A 70 -2.39 -10.55 -13.28
CA ASP A 70 -0.96 -10.33 -13.04
C ASP A 70 -0.51 -8.86 -13.21
N GLN A 71 -1.36 -8.01 -13.80
CA GLN A 71 -1.12 -6.57 -13.99
C GLN A 71 -1.97 -5.70 -13.05
N THR A 72 -2.77 -6.31 -12.18
CA THR A 72 -3.72 -5.62 -11.32
C THR A 72 -3.52 -6.01 -9.85
N THR A 73 -3.27 -5.02 -9.00
CA THR A 73 -3.27 -5.21 -7.55
C THR A 73 -4.55 -4.65 -6.93
N LEU A 74 -5.23 -5.45 -6.11
CA LEU A 74 -6.29 -5.00 -5.21
C LEU A 74 -5.68 -4.65 -3.86
N ILE A 75 -5.56 -3.35 -3.56
CA ILE A 75 -4.98 -2.84 -2.31
C ILE A 75 -6.10 -2.63 -1.29
N ALA A 76 -5.95 -3.19 -0.09
CA ALA A 76 -6.89 -2.96 0.99
C ALA A 76 -6.86 -1.47 1.43
N PRO A 77 -7.98 -0.73 1.32
CA PRO A 77 -8.04 0.67 1.76
C PRO A 77 -8.07 0.77 3.30
N PRO A 78 -7.91 1.98 3.86
CA PRO A 78 -7.91 2.18 5.31
C PRO A 78 -9.17 1.64 6.00
N HIS A 79 -10.33 1.81 5.38
CA HIS A 79 -11.62 1.33 5.89
C HIS A 79 -11.75 -0.20 5.93
N ALA A 80 -10.86 -0.94 5.28
CA ALA A 80 -10.83 -2.39 5.42
C ALA A 80 -10.29 -2.82 6.79
N LYS A 81 -9.44 -1.99 7.42
CA LYS A 81 -8.77 -2.33 8.69
C LYS A 81 -9.77 -2.29 9.84
N GLY A 82 -9.82 -3.37 10.62
CA GLY A 82 -10.66 -3.48 11.80
C GLY A 82 -10.11 -4.45 12.83
N VAL A 83 -10.82 -4.57 13.96
CA VAL A 83 -10.53 -5.57 15.01
C VAL A 83 -11.49 -6.74 14.83
N LEU A 84 -10.95 -7.96 14.76
CA LEU A 84 -11.74 -9.14 14.48
C LEU A 84 -12.66 -9.49 15.67
N PRO A 85 -13.98 -9.60 15.47
CA PRO A 85 -14.88 -10.04 16.51
C PRO A 85 -14.83 -11.56 16.73
N ASN A 86 -15.53 -12.04 17.75
CA ASN A 86 -15.72 -13.48 17.96
C ASN A 86 -16.47 -14.14 16.79
N GLY A 87 -16.19 -15.43 16.56
CA GLY A 87 -16.88 -16.22 15.52
C GLY A 87 -16.17 -16.27 14.16
N PHE A 88 -14.98 -15.68 14.06
CA PHE A 88 -14.18 -15.61 12.83
C PHE A 88 -12.83 -16.33 12.96
N SER A 89 -12.77 -17.37 13.79
CA SER A 89 -11.56 -18.18 14.01
C SER A 89 -11.08 -18.92 12.75
N PHE A 90 -11.78 -18.83 11.63
CA PHE A 90 -11.27 -19.29 10.34
C PHE A 90 -10.26 -18.33 9.73
N LEU A 91 -10.17 -17.07 10.19
CA LEU A 91 -9.24 -16.05 9.68
C LEU A 91 -8.11 -15.74 10.66
N ALA A 92 -8.45 -15.37 11.89
CA ALA A 92 -7.51 -14.95 12.92
C ALA A 92 -8.11 -15.14 14.32
N ASP A 93 -7.36 -14.85 15.37
CA ASP A 93 -7.89 -14.90 16.74
C ASP A 93 -8.74 -13.64 17.04
N PRO A 94 -9.81 -13.74 17.85
CA PRO A 94 -10.61 -12.57 18.23
C PRO A 94 -9.76 -11.49 18.91
N GLY A 95 -9.97 -10.24 18.53
CA GLY A 95 -9.19 -9.09 19.00
C GLY A 95 -7.96 -8.78 18.16
N GLU A 96 -7.57 -9.64 17.22
CA GLU A 96 -6.51 -9.33 16.27
C GLU A 96 -6.95 -8.28 15.24
N THR A 97 -5.98 -7.53 14.71
CA THR A 97 -6.22 -6.62 13.59
C THR A 97 -6.34 -7.42 12.29
N VAL A 98 -7.36 -7.12 11.50
CA VAL A 98 -7.63 -7.74 10.20
C VAL A 98 -8.02 -6.69 9.17
N TRP A 99 -7.99 -7.05 7.90
CA TRP A 99 -8.44 -6.23 6.78
C TRP A 99 -9.54 -6.96 6.03
N VAL A 100 -10.75 -6.42 6.03
CA VAL A 100 -11.94 -7.03 5.40
C VAL A 100 -12.43 -6.14 4.27
N LEU A 101 -12.44 -6.68 3.05
CA LEU A 101 -13.20 -6.15 1.92
C LEU A 101 -14.63 -6.69 2.04
N PRO A 102 -15.61 -5.85 2.36
CA PRO A 102 -16.93 -6.31 2.77
C PRO A 102 -17.77 -6.84 1.61
N GLN A 103 -18.60 -7.84 1.90
CA GLN A 103 -19.69 -8.29 1.00
C GLN A 103 -20.70 -7.18 0.73
N GLY A 104 -20.92 -6.31 1.72
CA GLY A 104 -21.83 -5.18 1.61
C GLY A 104 -21.20 -4.03 0.84
N PHE A 105 -22.00 -3.32 0.06
CA PHE A 105 -21.55 -2.14 -0.64
C PHE A 105 -21.07 -1.05 0.33
N ASP A 106 -19.85 -0.56 0.14
CA ASP A 106 -19.24 0.57 0.85
C ASP A 106 -18.40 1.40 -0.15
N THR A 107 -18.59 2.72 -0.16
CA THR A 107 -17.89 3.65 -1.05
C THR A 107 -16.39 3.74 -0.77
N ALA A 108 -15.97 3.56 0.49
CA ALA A 108 -14.58 3.67 0.91
C ALA A 108 -13.79 2.35 0.78
N ASN A 109 -14.44 1.31 0.26
CA ASN A 109 -13.91 -0.04 0.18
C ASN A 109 -13.97 -0.60 -1.25
N HIS A 110 -13.34 -1.75 -1.44
CA HIS A 110 -13.63 -2.60 -2.58
C HIS A 110 -14.99 -3.25 -2.39
N PHE A 111 -15.86 -3.09 -3.39
CA PHE A 111 -17.06 -3.90 -3.54
C PHE A 111 -16.72 -5.01 -4.53
N LEU A 112 -16.09 -6.07 -4.00
CA LEU A 112 -15.45 -7.14 -4.79
C LEU A 112 -16.35 -8.37 -4.87
N GLY A 113 -16.91 -8.60 -6.05
CA GLY A 113 -17.74 -9.76 -6.36
C GLY A 113 -17.01 -10.87 -7.11
N MET A 114 -17.76 -11.91 -7.42
CA MET A 114 -17.40 -12.96 -8.36
C MET A 114 -18.45 -13.05 -9.46
N ARG A 115 -17.99 -13.23 -10.70
CA ARG A 115 -18.85 -13.29 -11.88
C ARG A 115 -18.50 -14.44 -12.80
N VAL A 116 -19.53 -15.08 -13.37
CA VAL A 116 -19.37 -16.15 -14.37
C VAL A 116 -20.02 -15.76 -15.69
N ILE A 117 -19.22 -15.52 -16.72
CA ILE A 117 -19.66 -15.27 -18.10
C ILE A 117 -19.45 -16.54 -18.92
N ALA A 118 -20.50 -17.35 -18.97
CA ALA A 118 -20.61 -18.50 -19.85
C ALA A 118 -22.06 -18.63 -20.33
N ASP A 119 -22.26 -19.23 -21.50
CA ASP A 119 -23.60 -19.51 -21.97
C ASP A 119 -24.25 -20.65 -21.18
N ALA A 120 -25.53 -20.45 -20.88
CA ALA A 120 -26.31 -21.44 -20.16
C ALA A 120 -26.35 -22.74 -20.98
N GLY A 121 -26.03 -23.86 -20.31
CA GLY A 121 -26.04 -25.18 -20.94
C GLY A 121 -24.70 -25.62 -21.54
N ILE A 122 -23.64 -24.80 -21.50
CA ILE A 122 -22.28 -25.26 -21.83
C ILE A 122 -21.83 -26.32 -20.82
N PHE A 123 -22.06 -26.08 -19.53
CA PHE A 123 -21.66 -26.95 -18.44
C PHE A 123 -22.79 -27.87 -17.96
N GLN A 124 -22.40 -28.97 -17.34
CA GLN A 124 -23.29 -29.77 -16.48
C GLN A 124 -23.49 -29.03 -15.15
N THR A 125 -24.62 -29.27 -14.50
CA THR A 125 -24.88 -28.78 -13.14
C THR A 125 -24.40 -29.82 -12.15
N ARG A 126 -23.54 -29.40 -11.22
CA ARG A 126 -23.01 -30.20 -10.11
C ARG A 126 -23.93 -30.07 -8.90
N VAL A 127 -24.27 -31.19 -8.27
CA VAL A 127 -24.93 -31.25 -6.95
C VAL A 127 -24.23 -32.35 -6.15
N GLY A 128 -23.47 -31.95 -5.13
CA GLY A 128 -22.50 -32.84 -4.47
C GLY A 128 -21.50 -33.38 -5.50
N ASN A 129 -21.41 -34.71 -5.60
CA ASN A 129 -20.52 -35.39 -6.56
C ASN A 129 -21.24 -35.85 -7.84
N ASN A 130 -22.50 -35.44 -8.04
CA ASN A 130 -23.29 -35.83 -9.20
C ASN A 130 -23.37 -34.70 -10.22
N TYR A 131 -23.33 -35.07 -11.50
CA TYR A 131 -23.45 -34.13 -12.62
C TYR A 131 -24.69 -34.44 -13.44
N SER A 132 -25.39 -33.40 -13.89
CA SER A 132 -26.58 -33.54 -14.74
C SER A 132 -26.65 -32.46 -15.82
N ASN A 133 -27.40 -32.74 -16.89
CA ASN A 133 -27.66 -31.77 -17.96
C ASN A 133 -28.90 -30.89 -17.67
N ILE A 134 -29.27 -30.73 -16.39
CA ILE A 134 -30.42 -29.91 -15.97
C ILE A 134 -29.92 -28.54 -15.51
N GLY A 135 -30.70 -27.48 -15.72
CA GLY A 135 -30.35 -26.12 -15.28
C GLY A 135 -29.33 -25.42 -16.17
N ARG A 136 -28.75 -24.33 -15.66
CA ARG A 136 -27.84 -23.44 -16.40
C ARG A 136 -26.41 -24.00 -16.55
N GLY A 137 -26.04 -25.02 -15.77
CA GLY A 137 -24.65 -25.46 -15.61
C GLY A 137 -23.94 -24.68 -14.50
N THR A 138 -22.91 -25.29 -13.91
CA THR A 138 -22.15 -24.71 -12.80
C THR A 138 -20.65 -24.88 -13.01
N ILE A 139 -19.87 -23.95 -12.48
CA ILE A 139 -18.44 -24.12 -12.27
C ILE A 139 -18.19 -24.29 -10.77
N SER A 140 -17.03 -24.85 -10.41
CA SER A 140 -16.46 -24.67 -9.09
C SER A 140 -15.27 -23.71 -9.14
N PHE A 141 -14.99 -23.10 -8.00
CA PHE A 141 -13.89 -22.16 -7.81
C PHE A 141 -13.16 -22.52 -6.52
N SER A 142 -11.88 -22.88 -6.62
CA SER A 142 -11.09 -23.35 -5.48
C SER A 142 -9.86 -22.48 -5.24
N LEU A 143 -9.50 -22.29 -3.98
CA LEU A 143 -8.19 -21.75 -3.61
C LEU A 143 -7.16 -22.89 -3.71
N LYS A 144 -6.04 -22.64 -4.38
CA LYS A 144 -4.96 -23.64 -4.56
C LYS A 144 -3.68 -23.27 -3.86
N SER A 145 -3.39 -21.98 -3.73
CA SER A 145 -2.28 -21.52 -2.92
C SER A 145 -2.49 -20.08 -2.46
N ALA A 146 -1.90 -19.75 -1.32
CA ALA A 146 -1.75 -18.38 -0.82
C ALA A 146 -0.27 -18.19 -0.48
N THR A 147 0.40 -17.30 -1.22
CA THR A 147 1.84 -17.04 -1.06
C THR A 147 2.13 -15.54 -1.00
N GLY A 148 3.36 -15.18 -0.64
CA GLY A 148 3.81 -13.80 -0.57
C GLY A 148 4.14 -13.36 0.86
N SER A 149 4.57 -12.10 1.01
CA SER A 149 5.09 -11.61 2.28
C SER A 149 4.04 -11.56 3.39
N GLY A 150 2.73 -11.52 3.08
CA GLY A 150 1.65 -11.65 4.07
C GLY A 150 1.56 -13.07 4.65
N PRO A 151 1.43 -14.12 3.82
CA PRO A 151 1.51 -15.50 4.29
C PRO A 151 2.84 -15.88 4.96
N ASP A 152 3.98 -15.41 4.45
CA ASP A 152 5.33 -15.75 4.96
C ASP A 152 5.54 -15.30 6.43
N ARG A 153 4.80 -14.29 6.89
CA ARG A 153 4.80 -13.79 8.29
C ARG A 153 3.67 -14.35 9.15
N GLY A 154 2.99 -15.40 8.68
CA GLY A 154 1.85 -16.01 9.37
C GLY A 154 0.52 -15.30 9.16
N GLY A 155 0.37 -14.52 8.08
CA GLY A 155 -0.90 -13.99 7.64
C GLY A 155 -1.75 -15.05 6.94
N HIS A 156 -3.07 -14.88 6.99
CA HIS A 156 -4.04 -15.78 6.40
C HIS A 156 -5.06 -15.01 5.57
N PHE A 157 -5.56 -15.67 4.54
CA PHE A 157 -6.68 -15.24 3.72
C PHE A 157 -7.94 -16.00 4.11
N ALA A 158 -9.09 -15.34 4.09
CA ALA A 158 -10.39 -16.00 4.19
C ALA A 158 -11.44 -15.35 3.28
N HIS A 159 -12.37 -16.17 2.81
CA HIS A 159 -13.50 -15.77 1.97
C HIS A 159 -14.79 -16.41 2.46
N TRP A 160 -15.82 -15.59 2.73
CA TRP A 160 -17.10 -16.07 3.26
C TRP A 160 -18.29 -15.21 2.87
N GLU A 161 -19.48 -15.81 2.90
CA GLU A 161 -20.76 -15.10 2.83
C GLU A 161 -21.34 -14.88 4.23
N SER A 162 -21.81 -13.67 4.51
CA SER A 162 -22.61 -13.37 5.70
C SER A 162 -24.08 -13.74 5.44
N LEU A 163 -24.61 -14.63 6.27
CA LEU A 163 -25.96 -15.16 6.09
C LEU A 163 -27.03 -14.22 6.66
N SER A 164 -28.18 -14.12 5.99
CA SER A 164 -29.29 -13.21 6.35
C SER A 164 -29.87 -13.42 7.76
N LEU A 165 -29.73 -14.62 8.35
CA LEU A 165 -30.19 -14.95 9.70
C LEU A 165 -29.06 -14.91 10.75
N GLY A 166 -27.88 -14.41 10.37
CA GLY A 166 -26.66 -14.41 11.18
C GLY A 166 -25.76 -15.62 10.92
N GLY A 167 -24.46 -15.44 11.16
CA GLY A 167 -23.42 -16.44 10.89
C GLY A 167 -22.69 -16.22 9.57
N SER A 168 -21.69 -17.07 9.32
CA SER A 168 -20.82 -17.01 8.15
C SER A 168 -20.76 -18.38 7.47
N GLU A 169 -20.99 -18.41 6.16
CA GLU A 169 -20.67 -19.57 5.32
C GLU A 169 -19.28 -19.36 4.73
N VAL A 170 -18.30 -20.07 5.29
CA VAL A 170 -16.88 -19.96 4.88
C VAL A 170 -16.66 -20.90 3.70
N TYR A 171 -16.07 -20.37 2.64
CA TYR A 171 -15.75 -21.15 1.45
C TYR A 171 -14.26 -21.44 1.31
N LEU A 172 -13.42 -20.44 1.57
CA LEU A 172 -11.97 -20.54 1.39
C LEU A 172 -11.30 -20.01 2.67
N SER A 173 -10.34 -20.75 3.21
CA SER A 173 -9.42 -20.25 4.23
C SER A 173 -8.02 -20.80 4.00
N SER A 174 -7.01 -19.96 4.24
CA SER A 174 -5.62 -20.43 4.27
C SER A 174 -5.12 -20.70 5.70
N ARG A 175 -5.99 -20.61 6.72
CA ARG A 175 -5.57 -20.68 8.13
C ARG A 175 -5.29 -22.10 8.59
N ASP A 176 -6.09 -23.06 8.16
CA ASP A 176 -6.01 -24.49 8.52
C ASP A 176 -5.27 -25.34 7.48
N GLY A 177 -4.59 -24.68 6.53
CA GLY A 177 -4.02 -25.30 5.34
C GLY A 177 -5.00 -25.17 4.16
N ILE A 178 -4.48 -25.31 2.94
CA ILE A 178 -5.31 -25.26 1.72
C ILE A 178 -5.49 -26.69 1.20
N ASP A 179 -6.73 -27.14 1.08
CA ASP A 179 -7.07 -28.48 0.58
C ASP A 179 -8.31 -28.50 -0.34
N GLU A 180 -8.91 -29.68 -0.57
CA GLU A 180 -10.07 -29.83 -1.46
C GLU A 180 -11.35 -29.20 -0.90
N SER A 181 -11.39 -28.88 0.39
CA SER A 181 -12.54 -28.22 1.04
C SER A 181 -12.58 -26.71 0.79
N ASP A 182 -11.47 -26.10 0.37
CA ASP A 182 -11.39 -24.70 -0.04
C ASP A 182 -11.95 -24.51 -1.46
N GLU A 183 -13.25 -24.71 -1.57
CA GLU A 183 -14.00 -24.68 -2.83
C GLU A 183 -15.35 -24.01 -2.64
N ILE A 184 -15.71 -23.12 -3.57
CA ILE A 184 -17.10 -22.78 -3.87
C ILE A 184 -17.59 -23.80 -4.90
N PRO A 185 -18.38 -24.82 -4.51
CA PRO A 185 -18.61 -25.99 -5.35
C PRO A 185 -19.58 -25.73 -6.50
N THR A 186 -20.42 -24.69 -6.38
CA THR A 186 -21.50 -24.42 -7.33
C THR A 186 -21.69 -22.93 -7.56
N LEU A 187 -21.00 -22.39 -8.56
CA LEU A 187 -21.28 -21.09 -9.15
C LEU A 187 -22.01 -21.27 -10.49
N PRO A 188 -23.30 -20.89 -10.61
CA PRO A 188 -24.04 -21.03 -11.87
C PRO A 188 -23.42 -20.25 -13.04
N ALA A 189 -23.58 -20.75 -14.25
CA ALA A 189 -23.30 -19.95 -15.45
C ALA A 189 -24.17 -18.67 -15.43
N GLY A 190 -23.56 -17.49 -15.52
CA GLY A 190 -24.23 -16.21 -15.32
C GLY A 190 -24.44 -15.82 -13.86
N ALA A 191 -23.65 -16.37 -12.92
CA ALA A 191 -23.61 -15.90 -11.54
C ALA A 191 -22.97 -14.51 -11.44
N HIS A 192 -23.45 -13.76 -10.44
CA HIS A 192 -22.87 -12.51 -9.96
C HIS A 192 -23.22 -12.42 -8.48
N SER A 193 -22.22 -12.60 -7.64
CA SER A 193 -22.37 -12.72 -6.19
C SER A 193 -21.27 -11.94 -5.48
N HIS A 194 -21.59 -11.37 -4.32
CA HIS A 194 -20.64 -10.62 -3.51
C HIS A 194 -20.31 -11.39 -2.24
N PHE A 195 -19.07 -11.25 -1.78
CA PHE A 195 -18.52 -11.99 -0.65
C PHE A 195 -17.60 -11.10 0.18
N ASN A 196 -17.32 -11.54 1.40
CA ASN A 196 -16.28 -10.92 2.20
C ASN A 196 -14.94 -11.55 1.85
N TRP A 197 -13.91 -10.72 1.67
CA TRP A 197 -12.53 -11.13 1.45
C TRP A 197 -11.69 -10.55 2.57
N ALA A 198 -10.90 -11.34 3.27
CA ALA A 198 -10.14 -10.81 4.38
C ALA A 198 -8.74 -11.38 4.53
N PHE A 199 -7.92 -10.58 5.20
CA PHE A 199 -6.50 -10.82 5.45
C PHE A 199 -6.17 -10.54 6.91
N SER A 200 -5.29 -11.35 7.51
CA SER A 200 -4.95 -11.20 8.94
C SER A 200 -3.62 -10.49 9.22
N LYS A 201 -2.81 -10.21 8.19
CA LYS A 201 -1.54 -9.47 8.32
C LYS A 201 -1.28 -8.56 7.11
N PRO A 202 -0.51 -7.47 7.27
CA PRO A 202 0.04 -6.70 6.15
C PRO A 202 0.91 -7.54 5.21
N GLY A 203 1.08 -7.08 3.97
CA GLY A 203 1.97 -7.70 2.99
C GLY A 203 1.28 -8.08 1.68
N ASN A 204 2.04 -8.74 0.82
CA ASN A 204 1.57 -9.24 -0.47
C ASN A 204 0.90 -10.61 -0.32
N TYR A 205 -0.24 -10.78 -0.99
CA TYR A 205 -0.96 -12.05 -1.09
C TYR A 205 -1.16 -12.37 -2.58
N PHE A 206 -0.46 -13.38 -3.05
CA PHE A 206 -0.65 -13.99 -4.36
C PHE A 206 -1.52 -15.24 -4.16
N LEU A 207 -2.80 -15.12 -4.53
CA LEU A 207 -3.80 -16.16 -4.36
C LEU A 207 -4.02 -16.86 -5.71
N GLU A 208 -3.60 -18.11 -5.82
CA GLU A 208 -3.89 -18.93 -7.01
C GLU A 208 -5.26 -19.57 -6.84
N PHE A 209 -6.16 -19.27 -7.78
CA PHE A 209 -7.48 -19.90 -7.86
C PHE A 209 -7.56 -20.82 -9.05
N GLU A 210 -8.32 -21.91 -8.91
CA GLU A 210 -8.70 -22.80 -10.01
C GLU A 210 -10.20 -22.71 -10.25
N VAL A 211 -10.59 -22.51 -11.50
CA VAL A 211 -11.95 -22.81 -11.93
C VAL A 211 -12.00 -24.16 -12.62
N ALA A 212 -13.03 -24.93 -12.32
CA ALA A 212 -13.24 -26.22 -12.94
C ALA A 212 -14.72 -26.43 -13.29
N SER A 213 -14.98 -27.18 -14.35
CA SER A 213 -16.33 -27.61 -14.70
C SER A 213 -16.31 -28.82 -15.62
N ARG A 214 -17.46 -29.47 -15.73
CA ARG A 214 -17.71 -30.57 -16.63
C ARG A 214 -18.55 -30.12 -17.82
N LEU A 215 -18.02 -30.24 -19.03
CA LEU A 215 -18.73 -29.89 -20.26
C LEU A 215 -19.94 -30.78 -20.48
N ARG A 216 -21.08 -30.18 -20.81
CA ARG A 216 -22.30 -30.90 -21.20
C ARG A 216 -22.07 -31.73 -22.45
N ALA A 217 -21.31 -31.17 -23.40
CA ALA A 217 -20.86 -31.88 -24.58
C ALA A 217 -19.75 -32.87 -24.19
N GLY A 218 -20.02 -34.17 -24.35
CA GLY A 218 -19.03 -35.23 -24.11
C GLY A 218 -18.75 -35.56 -22.64
N GLY A 219 -19.13 -34.71 -21.68
CA GLY A 219 -18.90 -34.97 -20.25
C GLY A 219 -17.44 -34.83 -19.84
N THR A 220 -16.65 -34.05 -20.58
CA THR A 220 -15.22 -33.83 -20.31
C THR A 220 -15.03 -32.81 -19.20
N GLU A 221 -14.15 -33.10 -18.24
CA GLU A 221 -13.69 -32.13 -17.23
C GLU A 221 -12.72 -31.12 -17.86
N THR A 222 -12.84 -29.86 -17.47
CA THR A 222 -11.95 -28.78 -17.89
C THR A 222 -11.69 -27.84 -16.71
N SER A 223 -10.49 -27.28 -16.64
CA SER A 223 -10.11 -26.35 -15.61
C SER A 223 -9.08 -25.33 -16.09
N HIS A 224 -8.92 -24.27 -15.32
CA HIS A 224 -7.93 -23.22 -15.54
C HIS A 224 -7.52 -22.60 -14.21
N ARG A 225 -6.28 -22.15 -14.11
CA ARG A 225 -5.73 -21.50 -12.92
C ARG A 225 -5.23 -20.12 -13.25
N GLU A 226 -5.42 -19.20 -12.31
CA GLU A 226 -4.90 -17.85 -12.40
C GLU A 226 -4.52 -17.33 -11.00
N THR A 227 -3.50 -16.47 -10.94
CA THR A 227 -3.04 -15.87 -9.68
C THR A 227 -3.46 -14.41 -9.58
N PHE A 228 -4.17 -14.08 -8.50
CA PHE A 228 -4.61 -12.72 -8.21
C PHE A 228 -3.73 -12.08 -7.13
N HIS A 229 -3.42 -10.80 -7.32
CA HIS A 229 -2.58 -10.05 -6.39
C HIS A 229 -3.42 -9.14 -5.51
N PHE A 230 -3.43 -9.45 -4.21
CA PHE A 230 -3.93 -8.58 -3.17
C PHE A 230 -2.76 -8.01 -2.36
N GLN A 231 -2.92 -6.79 -1.87
CA GLN A 231 -1.91 -6.16 -1.05
C GLN A 231 -2.55 -5.47 0.15
N VAL A 232 -2.07 -5.83 1.33
CA VAL A 232 -2.48 -5.20 2.58
C VAL A 232 -1.38 -4.22 2.99
N PRO A 233 -1.66 -2.90 3.07
CA PRO A 233 -0.65 -1.92 3.44
C PRO A 233 -0.02 -2.19 4.80
N HIS A 234 1.31 -2.04 4.88
CA HIS A 234 2.01 -1.91 6.15
C HIS A 234 1.59 -0.60 6.84
N SER A 235 1.67 -0.52 8.17
CA SER A 235 1.14 0.64 8.91
C SER A 235 1.77 1.97 8.51
N GLY A 236 3.06 1.98 8.14
CA GLY A 236 3.84 3.21 8.05
C GLY A 236 4.00 3.92 9.40
N GLU A 237 3.64 3.27 10.51
CA GLU A 237 3.80 3.76 11.87
C GLU A 237 5.02 3.10 12.50
N LEU A 238 6.02 3.89 12.89
CA LEU A 238 7.22 3.41 13.55
C LEU A 238 7.30 3.97 14.96
N THR A 239 7.62 3.14 15.95
CA THR A 239 7.80 3.58 17.35
C THR A 239 9.26 3.80 17.73
N GLN A 240 10.16 3.58 16.79
CA GLN A 240 11.60 3.69 16.92
C GLN A 240 12.21 4.09 15.58
N ILE A 241 13.38 4.70 15.59
CA ILE A 241 14.12 5.05 14.38
C ILE A 241 15.21 4.02 14.16
N ASN A 242 15.01 3.09 13.22
CA ASN A 242 16.06 2.17 12.80
C ASN A 242 16.50 2.51 11.38
N ALA A 243 17.28 3.57 11.24
CA ALA A 243 17.64 4.14 9.95
C ALA A 243 18.91 3.51 9.36
N SER A 244 18.94 3.31 8.05
CA SER A 244 20.14 2.88 7.32
C SER A 244 20.39 3.78 6.13
N LEU A 245 21.59 4.34 6.05
CA LEU A 245 22.04 5.17 4.94
C LEU A 245 22.54 4.27 3.79
N CYS A 246 21.87 4.41 2.65
CA CYS A 246 22.11 3.63 1.44
C CYS A 246 22.55 4.54 0.29
N PHE A 247 23.32 3.97 -0.63
CA PHE A 247 23.82 4.66 -1.81
C PHE A 247 23.90 3.71 -3.01
N HIS A 248 23.24 4.04 -4.11
CA HIS A 248 23.32 3.32 -5.37
C HIS A 248 23.18 4.28 -6.54
N ASP A 249 23.98 4.13 -7.60
CA ASP A 249 23.88 4.92 -8.83
C ASP A 249 23.77 6.46 -8.66
N LYS A 250 24.47 7.00 -7.65
CA LYS A 250 24.47 8.43 -7.24
C LYS A 250 23.22 8.89 -6.46
N ASP A 251 22.30 7.98 -6.20
CA ASP A 251 21.14 8.23 -5.36
C ASP A 251 21.43 7.83 -3.92
N TRP A 252 21.09 8.73 -3.00
CA TRP A 252 21.18 8.50 -1.56
C TRP A 252 19.79 8.25 -1.00
N ALA A 253 19.68 7.34 -0.03
CA ALA A 253 18.46 7.13 0.72
C ALA A 253 18.76 6.91 2.20
N LEU A 254 17.90 7.45 3.06
CA LEU A 254 17.88 7.10 4.48
C LEU A 254 16.61 6.31 4.74
N ASN A 255 16.75 4.99 4.80
CA ASN A 255 15.60 4.08 4.87
C ASN A 255 15.33 3.71 6.31
N LEU A 256 14.05 3.69 6.69
CA LEU A 256 13.61 3.31 8.03
C LEU A 256 13.22 1.84 8.05
N ARG A 257 13.81 1.05 8.96
CA ARG A 257 13.57 -0.38 9.10
C ARG A 257 12.50 -0.64 10.15
N ASP A 258 11.58 -1.54 9.82
CA ASP A 258 10.69 -2.21 10.76
C ASP A 258 10.95 -3.72 10.66
N PRO A 259 11.94 -4.24 11.42
CA PRO A 259 12.30 -5.66 11.37
C PRO A 259 11.19 -6.57 11.88
N GLU A 260 10.37 -6.10 12.82
CA GLU A 260 9.24 -6.86 13.37
C GLU A 260 8.21 -7.16 12.28
N ASN A 261 7.95 -6.16 11.43
CA ASN A 261 7.10 -6.32 10.26
C ASN A 261 7.90 -6.53 8.95
N GLY A 262 9.17 -6.89 9.01
CA GLY A 262 9.96 -7.26 7.83
C GLY A 262 9.87 -6.27 6.66
N VAL A 263 9.85 -4.96 6.93
CA VAL A 263 9.64 -3.93 5.92
C VAL A 263 10.65 -2.78 6.05
N LEU A 264 11.11 -2.25 4.92
CA LEU A 264 11.81 -0.97 4.82
C LEU A 264 10.91 0.10 4.20
N TYR A 265 11.00 1.29 4.76
CA TYR A 265 10.34 2.48 4.25
C TYR A 265 11.38 3.45 3.70
N GLY A 266 11.16 3.88 2.47
CA GLY A 266 11.84 5.03 1.88
C GLY A 266 11.37 6.32 2.56
N LEU A 267 11.99 7.43 2.17
CA LEU A 267 11.64 8.75 2.70
C LEU A 267 10.15 9.01 2.54
N ARG A 268 9.52 9.54 3.60
CA ARG A 268 8.10 9.96 3.61
C ARG A 268 7.09 8.81 3.42
N ARG A 269 7.53 7.55 3.54
CA ARG A 269 6.65 6.36 3.49
C ARG A 269 6.29 5.80 4.86
N ALA A 270 6.85 6.38 5.90
CA ALA A 270 6.50 6.12 7.29
C ALA A 270 6.71 7.39 8.13
N LEU A 271 6.00 7.47 9.25
CA LEU A 271 6.18 8.48 10.29
C LEU A 271 6.58 7.79 11.59
N VAL A 272 7.42 8.46 12.36
CA VAL A 272 7.85 7.97 13.68
C VAL A 272 6.89 8.52 14.72
N VAL A 273 6.07 7.67 15.33
CA VAL A 273 5.12 8.02 16.39
C VAL A 273 5.76 7.77 17.75
N ILE A 274 5.92 8.84 18.53
CA ILE A 274 6.59 8.80 19.83
C ILE A 274 5.54 9.08 20.90
N PRO A 275 5.08 8.06 21.65
CA PRO A 275 4.08 8.27 22.67
C PRO A 275 4.64 9.12 23.82
N ASP A 276 3.74 9.72 24.60
CA ASP A 276 4.12 10.43 25.82
C ASP A 276 4.83 9.47 26.79
N SER A 277 6.10 9.77 27.08
CA SER A 277 6.89 8.98 27.99
C SER A 277 6.61 9.48 29.41
N ASN A 278 5.90 8.67 30.20
CA ASN A 278 5.39 9.02 31.53
C ASN A 278 6.45 9.30 32.63
N VAL A 279 7.69 9.70 32.29
CA VAL A 279 8.73 10.00 33.29
C VAL A 279 9.55 11.22 32.87
N GLY A 280 9.21 12.41 33.38
CA GLY A 280 10.10 13.58 33.38
C GLY A 280 9.77 14.74 32.44
N GLY A 281 8.71 14.65 31.63
CA GLY A 281 8.21 15.78 30.83
C GLY A 281 8.88 15.95 29.46
N GLY A 282 9.24 14.85 28.78
CA GLY A 282 9.76 14.84 27.41
C GLY A 282 9.35 13.59 26.65
N PHE A 283 9.64 13.56 25.35
CA PHE A 283 9.35 12.44 24.46
C PHE A 283 10.67 11.82 24.01
N SER A 284 10.84 10.52 24.23
CA SER A 284 12.08 9.80 23.94
C SER A 284 11.83 8.67 22.95
N CYS A 285 12.58 8.66 21.85
CA CYS A 285 12.49 7.66 20.79
C CYS A 285 13.78 6.86 20.73
N PRO A 286 13.74 5.53 20.97
CA PRO A 286 14.88 4.67 20.68
C PRO A 286 15.31 4.83 19.22
N CYS A 287 16.61 4.95 18.98
CA CYS A 287 17.13 5.11 17.63
C CYS A 287 18.44 4.36 17.39
N SER A 288 18.59 3.87 16.17
CA SER A 288 19.81 3.32 15.59
C SER A 288 20.01 3.88 14.19
N PHE A 289 21.25 4.25 13.88
CA PHE A 289 21.68 4.70 12.57
C PHE A 289 22.88 3.86 12.13
N ASP A 290 22.87 3.36 10.90
CA ASP A 290 24.03 2.73 10.28
C ASP A 290 24.10 3.04 8.78
N ALA A 291 25.09 2.46 8.09
CA ALA A 291 25.26 2.57 6.64
C ALA A 291 25.35 1.18 5.97
N ILE A 292 24.67 0.17 6.52
CA ILE A 292 24.85 -1.25 6.14
C ILE A 292 23.85 -1.69 5.07
N GLY A 293 22.70 -1.02 4.95
CA GLY A 293 21.59 -1.47 4.12
C GLY A 293 20.72 -2.50 4.85
N SER A 294 19.85 -3.17 4.10
CA SER A 294 18.99 -4.21 4.67
C SER A 294 18.43 -5.16 3.61
N ASP A 295 18.17 -6.40 4.02
CA ASP A 295 17.57 -7.46 3.21
C ASP A 295 16.13 -7.80 3.64
N LEU A 296 15.41 -6.90 4.34
CA LEU A 296 14.01 -7.18 4.68
C LEU A 296 13.18 -7.31 3.38
N PRO A 297 12.19 -8.22 3.34
CA PRO A 297 11.56 -8.62 2.09
C PRO A 297 10.67 -7.54 1.45
N ASP A 298 10.02 -6.72 2.26
CA ASP A 298 9.10 -5.69 1.80
C ASP A 298 9.80 -4.31 1.75
N HIS A 299 9.62 -3.59 0.65
CA HIS A 299 10.18 -2.26 0.39
C HIS A 299 9.07 -1.31 -0.06
N VAL A 300 8.88 -0.20 0.67
CA VAL A 300 7.87 0.83 0.37
C VAL A 300 8.56 2.13 -0.07
N GLY A 301 8.38 2.53 -1.32
CA GLY A 301 8.92 3.77 -1.90
C GLY A 301 10.43 3.79 -2.09
N LEU A 302 11.02 2.61 -2.31
CA LEU A 302 12.43 2.44 -2.68
C LEU A 302 12.61 1.15 -3.46
N THR A 303 13.59 1.12 -4.36
CA THR A 303 13.96 -0.10 -5.09
C THR A 303 14.73 -1.07 -4.18
N ALA A 304 14.60 -2.37 -4.44
CA ALA A 304 15.35 -3.40 -3.69
C ALA A 304 16.87 -3.19 -3.78
N THR A 305 17.36 -2.79 -4.96
CA THR A 305 18.78 -2.50 -5.15
C THR A 305 19.27 -1.36 -4.26
N LEU A 306 18.52 -0.27 -4.17
CA LEU A 306 18.88 0.85 -3.29
C LEU A 306 18.73 0.46 -1.81
N ALA A 307 17.72 -0.32 -1.43
CA ALA A 307 17.53 -0.80 -0.05
C ALA A 307 18.71 -1.64 0.48
N GLN A 308 19.28 -2.48 -0.39
CA GLN A 308 20.38 -3.41 -0.05
C GLN A 308 21.76 -2.76 -0.16
N SER A 309 21.89 -1.68 -0.93
CA SER A 309 23.17 -1.00 -1.19
C SER A 309 23.56 -0.07 -0.03
N GLY A 310 23.86 -0.63 1.14
CA GLY A 310 24.37 0.15 2.27
C GLY A 310 25.58 0.99 1.88
N ALA A 311 25.58 2.28 2.22
CA ALA A 311 26.60 3.20 1.77
C ALA A 311 28.03 2.75 2.15
N SER A 312 28.20 2.09 3.29
CA SER A 312 29.51 1.56 3.74
C SER A 312 30.03 0.38 2.90
N SER A 313 29.13 -0.31 2.18
CA SER A 313 29.50 -1.43 1.29
C SER A 313 29.85 -0.97 -0.13
N VAL A 314 29.38 0.21 -0.54
CA VAL A 314 29.55 0.76 -1.89
C VAL A 314 30.63 1.84 -1.95
N LEU A 315 30.76 2.65 -0.89
CA LEU A 315 31.67 3.79 -0.85
C LEU A 315 32.96 3.46 -0.08
N THR A 316 34.05 4.11 -0.48
CA THR A 316 35.35 3.99 0.18
C THR A 316 35.59 5.16 1.14
N GLY A 317 35.78 4.85 2.42
CA GLY A 317 36.06 5.85 3.45
C GLY A 317 34.89 6.06 4.42
N PRO A 318 35.04 6.99 5.39
CA PRO A 318 34.01 7.24 6.40
C PRO A 318 32.79 7.92 5.78
N VAL A 319 31.61 7.50 6.23
CA VAL A 319 30.33 8.11 5.88
C VAL A 319 29.68 8.59 7.16
N SER A 320 29.04 9.75 7.11
CA SER A 320 28.34 10.33 8.27
C SER A 320 27.04 11.00 7.85
N LEU A 321 26.15 11.25 8.81
CA LEU A 321 24.96 12.06 8.63
C LEU A 321 25.08 13.32 9.47
N ARG A 322 24.97 14.50 8.85
CA ARG A 322 24.89 15.77 9.55
C ARG A 322 23.44 16.23 9.65
N LEU A 323 22.97 16.57 10.84
CA LEU A 323 21.70 17.27 10.99
C LEU A 323 21.88 18.71 10.50
N ILE A 324 21.14 19.09 9.45
CA ILE A 324 21.25 20.44 8.85
C ILE A 324 20.06 21.32 9.18
N GLU A 325 18.94 20.72 9.59
CA GLU A 325 17.73 21.44 9.91
C GLU A 325 16.86 20.64 10.87
N HIS A 326 16.27 21.34 11.83
CA HIS A 326 15.15 20.88 12.62
C HIS A 326 14.03 21.90 12.51
N ILE A 327 12.83 21.44 12.17
CA ILE A 327 11.59 22.21 12.23
C ILE A 327 10.65 21.47 13.16
N GLY A 328 10.27 22.10 14.26
CA GLY A 328 9.30 21.56 15.20
C GLY A 328 9.24 22.42 16.45
N PRO A 329 8.27 22.17 17.33
CA PRO A 329 8.22 22.87 18.61
C PRO A 329 9.36 22.44 19.53
N GLY A 330 9.94 23.37 20.28
CA GLY A 330 11.02 23.07 21.22
C GLY A 330 12.30 22.59 20.54
N GLU A 331 13.04 21.75 21.26
CA GLU A 331 14.40 21.27 20.93
C GLU A 331 14.46 19.73 20.84
N VAL A 332 15.44 19.24 20.05
CA VAL A 332 15.76 17.83 19.85
C VAL A 332 17.24 17.57 20.13
N ALA A 333 17.55 16.46 20.79
CA ALA A 333 18.92 16.02 21.04
C ALA A 333 19.12 14.54 20.75
N PHE A 334 20.31 14.18 20.28
CA PHE A 334 20.76 12.80 20.17
C PHE A 334 22.10 12.61 20.89
N GLY A 335 22.04 12.38 22.20
CA GLY A 335 23.24 12.21 23.03
C GLY A 335 24.25 13.34 22.83
N SER A 336 25.48 12.98 22.44
CA SER A 336 26.55 13.93 22.09
C SER A 336 26.71 14.15 20.59
N HIS A 337 25.82 13.63 19.75
CA HIS A 337 25.91 13.72 18.29
C HIS A 337 25.39 15.05 17.76
N PHE A 338 24.26 15.53 18.28
CA PHE A 338 23.71 16.85 17.98
C PHE A 338 22.75 17.33 19.07
N GLN A 339 22.60 18.65 19.21
CA GLN A 339 21.64 19.29 20.11
C GLN A 339 21.10 20.57 19.47
N THR A 340 19.82 20.65 19.13
CA THR A 340 19.30 21.84 18.43
C THR A 340 19.35 23.10 19.29
N ALA A 341 19.33 22.94 20.62
CA ALA A 341 19.33 24.01 21.60
C ALA A 341 20.59 24.89 21.60
N ASP A 342 21.74 24.36 21.16
CA ASP A 342 22.99 25.13 21.02
C ASP A 342 23.20 25.71 19.61
N GLY A 343 22.25 25.45 18.72
CA GLY A 343 22.25 25.86 17.31
C GLY A 343 23.02 24.89 16.41
N LEU A 344 22.48 24.63 15.22
CA LEU A 344 23.09 23.67 14.30
C LEU A 344 24.40 24.17 13.66
N THR A 345 25.40 23.31 13.67
CA THR A 345 26.78 23.54 13.19
C THR A 345 27.30 22.34 12.39
N ASP A 346 28.54 22.41 11.93
CA ASP A 346 29.20 21.28 11.24
C ASP A 346 29.56 20.11 12.18
N THR A 347 29.40 20.27 13.50
CA THR A 347 29.67 19.20 14.48
C THR A 347 28.45 18.34 14.84
N ASP A 348 27.25 18.73 14.39
CA ASP A 348 25.99 18.01 14.60
C ASP A 348 25.91 16.77 13.70
N LEU A 349 26.74 15.78 14.01
CA LEU A 349 27.12 14.69 13.12
C LEU A 349 27.02 13.32 13.79
N ILE A 350 26.40 12.38 13.09
CA ILE A 350 26.35 10.97 13.41
C ILE A 350 27.39 10.26 12.55
N ASP A 351 28.46 9.76 13.18
CA ASP A 351 29.46 8.91 12.51
C ASP A 351 28.85 7.51 12.26
N LEU A 352 28.86 7.07 11.00
CA LEU A 352 28.32 5.77 10.58
C LEU A 352 29.41 4.77 10.16
N THR A 353 30.67 5.02 10.53
CA THR A 353 31.75 4.02 10.42
C THR A 353 31.45 2.75 11.21
N SER A 354 30.62 2.86 12.25
CA SER A 354 29.99 1.75 12.95
C SER A 354 28.54 2.11 13.29
N PRO A 355 27.65 1.12 13.52
CA PRO A 355 26.28 1.40 13.95
C PRO A 355 26.26 2.26 15.23
N THR A 356 25.52 3.36 15.17
CA THR A 356 25.36 4.30 16.28
C THR A 356 23.96 4.13 16.85
N THR A 357 23.85 3.93 18.16
CA THR A 357 22.57 3.67 18.85
C THR A 357 22.40 4.60 20.04
N GLY A 358 21.15 4.93 20.37
CA GLY A 358 20.82 5.72 21.54
C GLY A 358 19.36 6.13 21.55
N THR A 359 19.08 7.34 22.01
CA THR A 359 17.72 7.89 22.12
C THR A 359 17.70 9.30 21.55
N LEU A 360 16.69 9.57 20.73
CA LEU A 360 16.33 10.92 20.30
C LEU A 360 15.33 11.50 21.30
N ASP A 361 15.70 12.59 21.95
CA ASP A 361 14.90 13.25 22.97
C ASP A 361 14.30 14.55 22.42
N PHE A 362 13.00 14.73 22.62
CA PHE A 362 12.21 15.87 22.20
C PHE A 362 11.63 16.55 23.44
N THR A 363 11.75 17.87 23.51
CA THR A 363 11.35 18.63 24.69
C THR A 363 9.88 19.07 24.69
N GLU A 364 9.21 19.04 23.54
CA GLU A 364 7.83 19.49 23.37
C GLU A 364 7.06 18.49 22.48
N PRO A 365 5.72 18.37 22.64
CA PRO A 365 4.91 17.58 21.72
C PRO A 365 4.69 18.33 20.41
N GLY A 366 4.58 17.58 19.32
CA GLY A 366 4.25 18.10 18.00
C GLY A 366 4.87 17.29 16.88
N ILE A 367 4.90 17.91 15.71
CA ILE A 367 5.50 17.41 14.49
C ILE A 367 6.92 17.97 14.41
N HIS A 368 7.90 17.07 14.36
CA HIS A 368 9.32 17.41 14.22
C HIS A 368 9.85 16.84 12.90
N THR A 369 10.34 17.72 12.03
CA THR A 369 11.05 17.37 10.81
C THR A 369 12.55 17.49 11.07
N LEU A 370 13.28 16.39 10.92
CA LEU A 370 14.73 16.33 11.02
C LEU A 370 15.29 16.10 9.61
N ALA A 371 16.07 17.06 9.10
CA ALA A 371 16.68 16.97 7.78
C ALA A 371 18.18 16.67 7.91
N PHE A 372 18.60 15.57 7.28
CA PHE A 372 19.98 15.11 7.33
C PHE A 372 20.66 15.24 5.97
N GLN A 373 21.94 15.62 6.00
CA GLN A 373 22.83 15.62 4.84
C GLN A 373 23.83 14.46 4.97
N PRO A 374 23.91 13.55 3.98
CA PRO A 374 25.03 12.61 3.91
C PRO A 374 26.35 13.36 3.70
N ILE A 375 27.36 13.01 4.47
CA ILE A 375 28.72 13.55 4.38
C ILE A 375 29.64 12.46 3.85
N HIS A 376 30.07 12.65 2.61
CA HIS A 376 31.08 11.83 1.93
C HIS A 376 31.67 12.64 0.76
N SER A 377 32.84 12.25 0.25
CA SER A 377 33.47 12.91 -0.90
C SER A 377 32.60 12.92 -2.17
N THR A 378 31.70 11.95 -2.30
CA THR A 378 30.74 11.81 -3.41
C THR A 378 29.37 12.44 -3.13
N ALA A 379 29.11 12.95 -1.94
CA ALA A 379 27.81 13.45 -1.49
C ALA A 379 27.50 14.90 -1.92
N SER A 380 27.91 15.30 -3.14
CA SER A 380 27.63 16.63 -3.68
C SER A 380 26.13 16.96 -3.62
N LYS A 381 25.77 18.21 -3.27
CA LYS A 381 24.41 18.78 -3.12
C LYS A 381 23.26 17.78 -3.37
N VAL A 382 23.05 16.89 -2.40
CA VAL A 382 21.95 15.94 -2.35
C VAL A 382 20.76 16.64 -1.72
N ASP A 383 19.54 16.28 -2.12
CA ASP A 383 18.35 16.71 -1.39
C ASP A 383 18.40 16.19 0.06
N PRO A 384 17.95 16.99 1.05
CA PRO A 384 17.96 16.56 2.43
C PRO A 384 17.17 15.26 2.64
N LEU A 385 17.75 14.34 3.42
CA LEU A 385 17.11 13.08 3.80
C LEU A 385 16.27 13.35 5.06
N ILE A 386 14.95 13.25 4.94
CA ILE A 386 14.03 13.72 5.98
C ILE A 386 13.44 12.57 6.79
N ILE A 387 13.54 12.67 8.12
CA ILE A 387 12.75 11.87 9.06
C ILE A 387 11.74 12.79 9.72
N ARG A 388 10.48 12.33 9.78
CA ARG A 388 9.40 13.05 10.46
C ARG A 388 8.93 12.27 11.68
N CYS A 389 8.89 12.96 12.80
CA CYS A 389 8.53 12.44 14.10
C CYS A 389 7.28 13.15 14.64
N LEU A 390 6.38 12.39 15.23
CA LEU A 390 5.16 12.81 15.89
C LEU A 390 5.33 12.59 17.39
N ALA A 391 5.87 13.59 18.09
CA ALA A 391 6.06 13.56 19.53
C ALA A 391 4.73 13.86 20.24
N GLY A 392 4.21 12.89 21.00
CA GLY A 392 2.92 13.02 21.69
C GLY A 392 1.70 13.04 20.77
N LEU A 393 1.88 12.74 19.48
CA LEU A 393 0.82 12.73 18.47
C LEU A 393 0.74 11.36 17.78
N GLY A 394 -0.46 10.94 17.39
CA GLY A 394 -0.67 9.74 16.57
C GLY A 394 -0.70 10.05 15.07
N LEU A 395 -0.74 9.02 14.23
CA LEU A 395 -0.92 9.18 12.78
C LEU A 395 -2.20 9.95 12.41
N GLN A 396 -3.26 9.78 13.21
CA GLN A 396 -4.58 10.40 13.05
C GLN A 396 -4.69 11.78 13.74
N HIS A 397 -3.57 12.49 13.93
CA HIS A 397 -3.59 13.82 14.55
C HIS A 397 -4.48 14.79 13.78
N SER A 398 -5.17 15.66 14.50
CA SER A 398 -6.15 16.55 13.91
C SER A 398 -5.50 17.73 13.17
N PHE A 399 -6.27 18.40 12.34
CA PHE A 399 -5.88 19.70 11.76
C PHE A 399 -5.49 20.72 12.85
N ALA A 400 -6.13 20.66 14.03
CA ALA A 400 -5.81 21.56 15.14
C ALA A 400 -4.45 21.25 15.77
N ASP A 401 -4.08 19.96 15.90
CA ASP A 401 -2.78 19.54 16.41
C ASP A 401 -1.66 19.91 15.43
N TRP A 402 -1.91 19.71 14.13
CA TRP A 402 -1.01 20.14 13.06
C TRP A 402 -0.78 21.65 13.08
N ALA A 403 -1.86 22.43 13.11
CA ALA A 403 -1.79 23.89 13.12
C ALA A 403 -1.04 24.40 14.36
N ASP A 404 -1.38 23.89 15.55
CA ASP A 404 -0.70 24.24 16.80
C ASP A 404 0.81 23.92 16.75
N SER A 405 1.17 22.75 16.25
CA SER A 405 2.57 22.34 16.12
C SER A 405 3.38 23.30 15.24
N TYR A 406 2.87 23.64 14.06
CA TYR A 406 3.56 24.54 13.13
C TYR A 406 3.57 25.99 13.64
N GLU A 407 2.48 26.46 14.26
CA GLU A 407 2.44 27.78 14.89
C GLU A 407 3.52 27.91 15.97
N ARG A 408 3.70 26.90 16.81
CA ARG A 408 4.79 26.88 17.81
C ARG A 408 6.16 26.76 17.17
N ALA A 409 6.34 25.88 16.19
CA ALA A 409 7.62 25.71 15.48
C ALA A 409 8.12 27.01 14.83
N TYR A 410 7.21 27.83 14.32
CA TYR A 410 7.52 29.10 13.66
C TYR A 410 7.29 30.34 14.52
N SER A 411 6.93 30.18 15.79
CA SER A 411 6.58 31.28 16.69
C SER A 411 5.48 32.21 16.11
N LEU A 412 4.51 31.65 15.39
CA LEU A 412 3.37 32.37 14.87
C LEU A 412 2.36 32.67 15.99
N PRO A 413 1.54 33.74 15.85
CA PRO A 413 0.40 33.94 16.73
C PRO A 413 -0.57 32.75 16.68
N VAL A 414 -1.11 32.36 17.84
CA VAL A 414 -2.07 31.25 17.93
C VAL A 414 -3.28 31.50 17.02
N GLY A 415 -3.63 30.50 16.21
CA GLY A 415 -4.73 30.56 15.25
C GLY A 415 -4.36 31.08 13.85
N SER A 416 -3.09 31.44 13.61
CA SER A 416 -2.61 31.89 12.30
C SER A 416 -2.83 30.87 11.18
N LEU A 417 -2.72 29.58 11.46
CA LEU A 417 -2.92 28.52 10.47
C LEU A 417 -4.38 28.04 10.38
N LYS A 418 -5.22 28.49 11.32
CA LYS A 418 -6.67 28.29 11.27
C LYS A 418 -7.41 29.40 10.51
N ASP A 419 -6.73 30.52 10.24
CA ASP A 419 -7.27 31.59 9.39
C ASP A 419 -7.35 31.10 7.94
N PRO A 420 -8.57 31.03 7.34
CA PRO A 420 -8.73 30.59 5.95
C PRO A 420 -8.15 31.57 4.92
N SER A 421 -7.81 32.80 5.33
CA SER A 421 -7.13 33.79 4.50
C SER A 421 -5.61 33.80 4.65
N GLY A 422 -5.07 32.99 5.56
CA GLY A 422 -3.63 32.87 5.76
C GLY A 422 -2.96 32.15 4.59
N ASP A 423 -1.86 32.73 4.12
CA ASP A 423 -0.97 32.18 3.08
C ASP A 423 0.45 32.65 3.42
N TRP A 424 1.05 32.02 4.44
CA TRP A 424 2.31 32.48 5.02
C TRP A 424 3.51 32.23 4.09
N ASN A 425 3.43 31.20 3.26
CA ASN A 425 4.46 30.86 2.29
C ASN A 425 4.22 31.52 0.91
N GLY A 426 3.04 32.08 0.66
CA GLY A 426 2.69 32.79 -0.58
C GLY A 426 2.47 31.87 -1.78
N ASP A 427 2.23 30.57 -1.55
CA ASP A 427 2.04 29.59 -2.63
C ASP A 427 0.57 29.44 -3.07
N GLY A 428 -0.35 30.09 -2.36
CA GLY A 428 -1.78 30.12 -2.66
C GLY A 428 -2.53 28.84 -2.29
N SER A 429 -1.88 27.88 -1.62
CA SER A 429 -2.52 26.68 -1.09
C SER A 429 -3.19 27.00 0.25
N ILE A 430 -4.40 26.49 0.44
CA ILE A 430 -5.08 26.61 1.74
C ILE A 430 -4.42 25.66 2.75
N HIS A 431 -4.38 26.03 4.03
CA HIS A 431 -3.75 25.21 5.07
C HIS A 431 -4.33 23.80 5.22
N GLN A 432 -5.59 23.55 4.85
CA GLN A 432 -6.15 22.19 4.83
C GLN A 432 -5.47 21.29 3.77
N MET A 433 -5.03 21.86 2.65
CA MET A 433 -4.24 21.14 1.64
C MET A 433 -2.86 20.79 2.20
N GLU A 434 -2.21 21.76 2.85
CA GLU A 434 -0.92 21.56 3.53
C GLU A 434 -1.02 20.45 4.59
N PHE A 435 -2.10 20.41 5.38
CA PHE A 435 -2.36 19.35 6.35
C PHE A 435 -2.47 17.95 5.71
N LEU A 436 -3.18 17.83 4.58
CA LEU A 436 -3.34 16.56 3.85
C LEU A 436 -2.05 16.12 3.14
N LEU A 437 -1.16 17.06 2.82
CA LEU A 437 0.13 16.82 2.19
C LEU A 437 1.30 16.84 3.18
N ASP A 438 1.02 16.96 4.47
CA ASP A 438 2.01 17.11 5.52
C ASP A 438 3.04 15.96 5.53
N ALA A 439 2.59 14.71 5.42
CA ALA A 439 3.49 13.56 5.34
C ALA A 439 4.38 13.61 4.08
N ALA A 440 3.93 14.28 3.02
CA ALA A 440 4.73 14.55 1.83
C ALA A 440 5.80 15.62 2.06
N GLY A 441 5.80 16.33 3.20
CA GLY A 441 6.72 17.40 3.56
C GLY A 441 6.18 18.80 3.32
N ALA A 442 4.85 18.96 3.36
CA ALA A 442 4.20 20.25 3.15
C ALA A 442 4.53 21.21 4.29
N ASP A 443 4.79 22.48 3.97
CA ASP A 443 5.16 23.48 4.96
C ASP A 443 4.39 24.79 4.73
N PRO A 444 3.49 25.15 5.66
CA PRO A 444 2.62 26.31 5.49
C PRO A 444 3.36 27.64 5.60
N VAL A 445 4.63 27.68 6.04
CA VAL A 445 5.38 28.91 6.34
C VAL A 445 6.57 29.12 5.41
N ARG A 446 7.44 28.10 5.25
CA ARG A 446 8.64 28.21 4.39
C ARG A 446 8.36 27.98 2.92
N GLY A 447 7.20 27.42 2.61
CA GLY A 447 6.87 26.98 1.27
C GLY A 447 7.36 25.57 1.02
N ASN A 448 6.72 24.99 0.04
CA ASN A 448 6.94 23.61 -0.31
C ASN A 448 8.27 23.45 -1.04
N PRO A 449 9.17 22.56 -0.57
CA PRO A 449 10.46 22.38 -1.24
C PRO A 449 10.19 21.96 -2.69
N ASP A 450 10.87 22.58 -3.67
CA ASP A 450 10.75 22.27 -5.11
C ASP A 450 11.38 20.91 -5.40
N LEU A 451 10.79 19.87 -4.83
CA LEU A 451 11.22 18.50 -4.95
C LEU A 451 10.41 17.85 -6.07
N PRO A 452 11.05 16.97 -6.86
CA PRO A 452 10.39 16.15 -7.88
C PRO A 452 9.12 15.42 -7.41
N ASN A 453 8.95 15.28 -6.09
CA ASN A 453 8.02 14.37 -5.44
C ASN A 453 6.95 15.04 -4.57
N PHE A 454 6.91 16.38 -4.49
CA PHE A 454 5.99 17.10 -3.61
C PHE A 454 4.71 17.57 -4.32
N LEU A 455 4.85 18.42 -5.35
CA LEU A 455 3.70 18.90 -6.12
C LEU A 455 3.25 17.85 -7.15
N PRO A 456 1.96 17.82 -7.50
CA PRO A 456 1.50 17.04 -8.64
C PRO A 456 2.33 17.33 -9.89
N ARG A 457 3.07 16.34 -10.40
CA ARG A 457 3.91 16.51 -11.60
C ARG A 457 3.32 15.76 -12.78
N TYR A 458 3.28 16.42 -13.92
CA TYR A 458 2.99 15.76 -15.19
C TYR A 458 4.27 15.15 -15.75
N ASN A 459 4.28 13.83 -15.92
CA ASN A 459 5.32 13.15 -16.68
C ASN A 459 4.90 13.10 -18.16
N GLN A 460 5.69 13.73 -19.02
CA GLN A 460 5.40 13.81 -20.46
C GLN A 460 5.52 12.46 -21.18
N GLU A 461 6.42 11.60 -20.73
CA GLU A 461 6.69 10.28 -21.35
C GLU A 461 5.57 9.30 -21.03
N SER A 462 5.14 9.25 -19.76
CA SER A 462 4.05 8.36 -19.33
C SER A 462 2.66 8.98 -19.44
N GLN A 463 2.57 10.27 -19.76
CA GLN A 463 1.33 11.06 -19.82
C GLN A 463 0.48 10.98 -18.54
N ARG A 464 1.14 10.92 -17.37
CA ARG A 464 0.50 10.73 -16.06
C ARG A 464 0.77 11.93 -15.15
N PHE A 465 -0.23 12.28 -14.33
CA PHE A 465 -0.06 13.25 -13.24
C PHE A 465 0.18 12.51 -11.95
N THR A 466 1.35 12.68 -11.34
CA THR A 466 1.72 11.94 -10.13
C THR A 466 1.64 12.83 -8.91
N PHE A 467 1.00 12.37 -7.83
CA PHE A 467 0.76 13.10 -6.59
C PHE A 467 0.94 12.20 -5.36
N PHE A 468 1.01 12.80 -4.18
CA PHE A 468 1.10 12.09 -2.90
C PHE A 468 -0.28 12.00 -2.24
N ARG A 469 -0.55 10.88 -1.55
CA ARG A 469 -1.78 10.65 -0.79
C ARG A 469 -1.42 10.16 0.61
N ASP A 470 -1.91 10.86 1.63
CA ASP A 470 -1.87 10.39 3.01
C ASP A 470 -3.22 9.75 3.37
N LEU A 471 -3.29 8.43 3.23
CA LEU A 471 -4.51 7.68 3.53
C LEU A 471 -4.86 7.61 5.02
N THR A 472 -3.98 8.10 5.90
CA THR A 472 -4.34 8.26 7.31
C THR A 472 -5.26 9.46 7.52
N LYS A 473 -5.14 10.51 6.69
CA LYS A 473 -5.95 11.73 6.78
C LYS A 473 -7.07 11.79 5.73
N ASP A 474 -6.87 11.15 4.59
CA ASP A 474 -7.87 10.98 3.54
C ASP A 474 -8.18 9.48 3.36
N PRO A 475 -9.14 8.96 4.14
CA PRO A 475 -9.40 7.53 4.18
C PRO A 475 -10.29 7.05 3.02
N LEU A 476 -10.60 7.92 2.04
CA LEU A 476 -11.43 7.64 0.86
C LEU A 476 -12.92 7.43 1.16
N ASP A 477 -13.47 8.05 2.20
CA ASP A 477 -14.89 7.95 2.57
C ASP A 477 -15.73 9.18 2.25
N ASP A 478 -15.15 10.15 1.54
CA ASP A 478 -15.71 11.48 1.27
C ASP A 478 -15.94 12.35 2.53
N ALA A 479 -15.41 11.99 3.69
CA ALA A 479 -15.45 12.85 4.87
C ALA A 479 -14.44 13.99 4.78
N SER A 480 -14.85 15.20 5.16
CA SER A 480 -13.96 16.37 5.16
C SER A 480 -12.96 16.32 6.34
N PRO A 481 -11.69 16.73 6.14
CA PRO A 481 -11.11 17.14 4.87
C PRO A 481 -10.72 15.94 3.99
N ASN A 482 -11.15 15.91 2.73
CA ASN A 482 -10.76 14.89 1.75
C ASN A 482 -10.00 15.50 0.58
N LEU A 483 -9.05 14.75 0.00
CA LEU A 483 -8.30 15.16 -1.18
C LEU A 483 -8.98 14.61 -2.44
N LEU A 484 -9.77 15.45 -3.08
CA LEU A 484 -10.46 15.09 -4.30
C LEU A 484 -9.66 15.46 -5.54
N LEU A 485 -9.49 14.46 -6.39
CA LEU A 485 -8.83 14.62 -7.65
C LEU A 485 -9.81 15.18 -8.70
N SER A 486 -9.41 16.14 -9.51
CA SER A 486 -10.29 16.68 -10.56
C SER A 486 -9.54 17.00 -11.85
N TYR A 487 -10.21 16.78 -12.99
CA TYR A 487 -9.67 17.09 -14.30
C TYR A 487 -10.67 17.84 -15.20
N SER A 488 -10.16 18.54 -16.21
CA SER A 488 -10.95 19.27 -17.20
C SER A 488 -10.25 19.31 -18.56
N THR A 489 -11.01 19.44 -19.65
CA THR A 489 -10.47 19.70 -21.00
C THR A 489 -10.61 21.15 -21.45
N ASP A 490 -11.40 21.98 -20.74
CA ASP A 490 -11.74 23.36 -21.14
C ASP A 490 -11.81 24.39 -20.00
N LEU A 491 -11.33 24.06 -18.79
CA LEU A 491 -11.33 24.87 -17.55
C LEU A 491 -12.71 25.27 -16.99
N GLU A 492 -13.77 25.25 -17.80
CA GLU A 492 -15.15 25.55 -17.39
C GLU A 492 -15.84 24.33 -16.78
N LYS A 493 -15.53 23.12 -17.27
CA LYS A 493 -16.17 21.87 -16.83
C LYS A 493 -15.17 20.97 -16.14
N TRP A 494 -15.33 20.82 -14.83
CA TRP A 494 -14.51 19.92 -14.02
C TRP A 494 -15.24 18.63 -13.72
N LYS A 495 -14.52 17.52 -13.85
CA LYS A 495 -14.95 16.20 -13.38
C LYS A 495 -14.15 15.88 -12.13
N THR A 496 -14.84 15.52 -11.05
CA THR A 496 -14.21 15.11 -9.80
C THR A 496 -14.17 13.59 -9.72
N LEU A 497 -13.02 13.06 -9.38
CA LEU A 497 -12.76 11.66 -9.11
C LEU A 497 -12.78 11.48 -7.59
N GLY A 498 -13.44 10.42 -7.18
CA GLY A 498 -13.56 10.06 -5.78
C GLY A 498 -14.39 8.79 -5.60
N PRO A 499 -14.55 8.34 -4.36
CA PRO A 499 -15.30 7.14 -3.95
C PRO A 499 -16.67 6.97 -4.60
N LYS A 500 -17.38 8.08 -4.88
CA LYS A 500 -18.69 8.08 -5.55
C LYS A 500 -18.63 7.86 -7.06
N ASN A 501 -17.51 8.18 -7.71
CA ASN A 501 -17.26 7.97 -9.14
C ASN A 501 -16.27 6.81 -9.32
N ARG A 502 -16.79 5.60 -9.11
CA ARG A 502 -16.05 4.35 -8.86
C ARG A 502 -15.34 3.76 -10.09
N GLY A 503 -14.22 3.08 -9.82
CA GLY A 503 -13.81 1.83 -10.49
C GLY A 503 -13.80 1.82 -12.02
N ARG A 504 -12.99 2.69 -12.65
CA ARG A 504 -12.76 2.67 -14.11
C ARG A 504 -11.30 2.87 -14.50
N PRO A 505 -10.39 1.98 -14.07
CA PRO A 505 -8.96 2.12 -14.26
C PRO A 505 -8.52 2.41 -15.71
N LEU A 506 -9.24 1.90 -16.72
CA LEU A 506 -8.87 2.12 -18.13
C LEU A 506 -9.39 3.42 -18.72
N GLU A 507 -10.38 4.08 -18.10
CA GLU A 507 -10.89 5.37 -18.58
C GLU A 507 -10.23 6.52 -17.82
N TYR A 508 -10.28 6.43 -16.50
CA TYR A 508 -9.74 7.41 -15.57
C TYR A 508 -9.66 6.83 -14.16
N ALA A 509 -8.48 6.80 -13.56
CA ALA A 509 -8.32 6.38 -12.17
C ALA A 509 -7.05 6.91 -11.54
N GLU A 510 -7.04 6.87 -10.21
CA GLU A 510 -5.81 6.87 -9.43
C GLU A 510 -5.16 5.49 -9.56
N SER A 511 -4.05 5.38 -10.28
CA SER A 511 -3.19 4.19 -10.38
C SER A 511 -1.94 4.31 -9.50
N GLY A 512 -1.21 3.21 -9.36
CA GLY A 512 0.06 3.17 -8.62
C GLY A 512 1.16 4.00 -9.28
N ALA A 513 2.00 4.63 -8.48
CA ALA A 513 3.29 5.19 -8.89
C ALA A 513 4.38 4.90 -7.84
N GLU A 514 4.11 3.96 -6.93
CA GLU A 514 4.97 3.61 -5.82
C GLU A 514 6.16 2.78 -6.30
N GLU A 515 7.35 3.07 -5.77
CA GLU A 515 8.53 2.23 -5.98
C GLU A 515 8.57 1.11 -4.94
N GLY A 516 9.24 0.01 -5.29
CA GLY A 516 9.34 -1.16 -4.42
C GLY A 516 8.25 -2.20 -4.68
N ASN A 517 8.05 -3.10 -3.72
CA ASN A 517 7.13 -4.24 -3.82
C ASN A 517 6.03 -4.23 -2.75
N ALA A 518 6.05 -3.26 -1.85
CA ALA A 518 5.11 -3.10 -0.75
C ALA A 518 4.52 -1.68 -0.73
N VAL A 519 3.46 -1.48 0.06
CA VAL A 519 2.80 -0.18 0.21
C VAL A 519 2.52 0.14 1.68
N SER A 520 2.39 1.43 1.98
CA SER A 520 1.90 1.97 3.27
C SER A 520 0.75 2.96 3.01
N PRO A 521 0.08 3.52 4.03
CA PRO A 521 -0.89 4.61 3.84
C PRO A 521 -0.34 5.86 3.12
N PHE A 522 0.98 6.02 3.06
CA PHE A 522 1.65 7.19 2.51
C PHE A 522 2.08 6.93 1.06
N LEU A 523 1.17 7.11 0.10
CA LEU A 523 1.30 6.58 -1.25
C LEU A 523 1.68 7.64 -2.28
N ARG A 524 2.43 7.23 -3.30
CA ARG A 524 2.50 7.92 -4.59
C ARG A 524 1.47 7.36 -5.55
N ARG A 525 0.61 8.23 -6.05
CA ARG A 525 -0.48 7.88 -6.97
C ARG A 525 -0.29 8.61 -8.29
N SER A 526 -0.79 8.04 -9.37
CA SER A 526 -0.85 8.68 -10.67
C SER A 526 -2.29 8.77 -11.17
N LEU A 527 -2.67 9.89 -11.77
CA LEU A 527 -3.88 9.95 -12.58
C LEU A 527 -3.56 9.42 -13.96
N LEU A 528 -4.25 8.34 -14.34
CA LEU A 528 -4.34 7.88 -15.70
C LEU A 528 -5.56 8.50 -16.38
N LEU A 529 -5.38 9.05 -17.58
CA LEU A 529 -6.47 9.51 -18.47
C LEU A 529 -6.35 8.76 -19.79
N SER A 530 -7.34 7.94 -20.14
CA SER A 530 -7.28 7.11 -21.35
C SER A 530 -8.62 7.09 -22.10
N PRO A 531 -8.65 7.49 -23.39
CA PRO A 531 -7.55 8.11 -24.12
C PRO A 531 -7.19 9.48 -23.55
N ALA A 532 -5.90 9.83 -23.53
CA ALA A 532 -5.43 11.13 -23.03
C ALA A 532 -5.95 12.26 -23.94
N PRO A 533 -6.76 13.20 -23.42
CA PRO A 533 -7.20 14.33 -24.22
C PRO A 533 -6.02 15.21 -24.65
N PRO A 534 -6.06 15.86 -25.85
CA PRO A 534 -4.97 16.71 -26.33
C PRO A 534 -4.65 17.90 -25.41
N LYS A 535 -5.64 18.32 -24.62
CA LYS A 535 -5.50 19.33 -23.57
C LYS A 535 -6.24 18.82 -22.34
N SER A 536 -5.52 18.68 -21.25
CA SER A 536 -6.06 18.24 -19.96
C SER A 536 -5.49 19.12 -18.86
N PHE A 537 -6.36 19.59 -17.99
CA PHE A 537 -6.04 20.29 -16.76
C PHE A 537 -6.29 19.35 -15.59
N PHE A 538 -5.44 19.44 -14.57
CA PHE A 538 -5.49 18.64 -13.36
C PHE A 538 -5.50 19.58 -12.17
N ARG A 539 -6.26 19.24 -11.13
CA ARG A 539 -6.12 19.85 -9.81
C ARG A 539 -6.44 18.83 -8.72
N LEU A 540 -5.81 19.04 -7.57
CA LEU A 540 -6.27 18.49 -6.30
C LEU A 540 -7.12 19.54 -5.61
N LYS A 541 -8.25 19.13 -5.05
CA LYS A 541 -9.17 19.99 -4.31
C LYS A 541 -9.36 19.40 -2.92
N VAL A 542 -9.42 20.26 -1.91
CA VAL A 542 -9.91 19.87 -0.59
C VAL A 542 -11.40 20.21 -0.49
N GLU A 543 -12.22 19.29 0.00
CA GLU A 543 -13.65 19.52 0.32
C GLU A 543 -13.99 19.35 1.80
#